data_AF-A0A660HW47-F1
#
_entry.id   AF-A0A660HW47-F1
#
_cell.length_a   1.000
_cell.length_b   1.000
_cell.length_c   1.000
_cell.angle_alpha   90.00
_cell.angle_beta   90.00
_cell.angle_gamma   90.00
#
_symmetry.space_group_name_H-M   'P 1'
#
loop_
_entity.id
_entity.type
_entity.pdbx_description
1 polymer ?
#
loop_
_entity_poly.entity_id
_entity_poly.type
_entity_poly.pdbx_seq_one_letter_code
_entity_poly.pdbx_strand_id
1 'polypeptide(L)'
;MLKREVAKRVFAREFEACRELEKDARSDSEALDSKVPNFLISPLGLILNRVFVVGVVTELDNIGTQGEMWKARIVDPTGAFTVYAGQYQPEASIFFSTLKVPAFIALTGKARIYEPEPGSVFVSIRAEEANVVDEEIRNRWVVDTAEQTVDRLVAFSDALASGYHGEELREYLIERGISSELAQGISIVLEKDVSQEFIKLLRTSIREGLKALDFDGGAGAKADQKEFVLELLKEMGGSKGVDYAAFMKEAVARGIPEQVVEEVIRILLSGGQCYEPKIGIIRLVG
;
A
#
# COMPACT_ATOMS: atom_id res chain seq x y z
N MET A 1 -17.17 -7.38 24.99
CA MET A 1 -16.75 -7.71 23.61
C MET A 1 -15.63 -6.73 23.27
N LEU A 2 -14.40 -7.20 23.01
CA LEU A 2 -13.29 -6.32 22.62
C LEU A 2 -13.71 -5.53 21.37
N LYS A 3 -13.70 -4.20 21.46
CA LYS A 3 -14.04 -3.31 20.35
C LYS A 3 -13.08 -3.61 19.21
N ARG A 4 -13.60 -3.88 17.99
CA ARG A 4 -12.75 -4.11 16.82
C ARG A 4 -12.00 -2.81 16.51
N GLU A 5 -10.67 -2.88 16.47
CA GLU A 5 -9.84 -1.75 16.06
C GLU A 5 -10.19 -1.31 14.64
N VAL A 6 -10.18 -0.01 14.42
CA VAL A 6 -10.43 0.61 13.11
C VAL A 6 -9.23 0.29 12.22
N ALA A 7 -9.50 -0.20 11.00
CA ALA A 7 -8.47 -0.46 10.02
C ALA A 7 -7.88 0.88 9.53
N LYS A 8 -6.59 1.10 9.78
CA LYS A 8 -5.88 2.33 9.40
C LYS A 8 -5.44 2.24 7.93
N ARG A 9 -5.43 3.39 7.24
CA ARG A 9 -4.82 3.50 5.91
C ARG A 9 -3.36 3.90 6.07
N VAL A 10 -2.48 3.19 5.38
CA VAL A 10 -1.04 3.40 5.42
C VAL A 10 -0.45 2.91 4.11
N PHE A 11 0.49 3.67 3.56
CA PHE A 11 1.22 3.28 2.35
C PHE A 11 2.22 2.16 2.64
N ALA A 12 2.51 1.32 1.65
CA ALA A 12 3.37 0.15 1.78
C ALA A 12 4.75 0.50 2.34
N ARG A 13 5.35 1.60 1.88
CA ARG A 13 6.64 2.07 2.36
C ARG A 13 6.63 2.50 3.84
N GLU A 14 5.54 3.11 4.30
CA GLU A 14 5.36 3.46 5.71
C GLU A 14 5.07 2.20 6.55
N PHE A 15 4.30 1.27 6.02
CA PHE A 15 3.94 0.02 6.67
C PHE A 15 5.16 -0.91 6.86
N GLU A 16 5.99 -1.08 5.84
CA GLU A 16 7.20 -1.91 5.89
C GLU A 16 8.20 -1.41 6.94
N ALA A 17 8.21 -0.11 7.22
CA ALA A 17 9.05 0.51 8.24
C ALA A 17 8.42 0.50 9.66
N CYS A 18 7.27 -0.16 9.84
CA CYS A 18 6.67 -0.28 11.16
C CYS A 18 7.48 -1.21 12.07
N ARG A 19 7.48 -0.91 13.37
CA ARG A 19 8.09 -1.72 14.42
C ARG A 19 7.06 -2.15 15.45
N GLU A 20 7.39 -3.16 16.24
CA GLU A 20 6.53 -3.56 17.36
C GLU A 20 6.46 -2.43 18.38
N LEU A 21 5.24 -2.13 18.84
CA LEU A 21 5.04 -1.18 19.91
C LEU A 21 5.18 -1.92 21.26
N GLU A 22 6.17 -1.51 22.05
CA GLU A 22 6.39 -2.03 23.40
C GLU A 22 5.16 -1.79 24.27
N LYS A 23 4.71 -2.81 25.01
CA LYS A 23 3.44 -2.77 25.77
C LYS A 23 3.45 -1.70 26.87
N ASP A 24 4.61 -1.45 27.44
CA ASP A 24 4.82 -0.51 28.54
C ASP A 24 4.94 0.95 28.05
N ALA A 25 5.05 1.16 26.72
CA ALA A 25 5.14 2.50 26.14
C ALA A 25 3.78 3.20 25.99
N ARG A 26 2.66 2.49 26.24
CA ARG A 26 1.31 3.08 26.20
C ARG A 26 0.86 3.48 27.60
N SER A 27 0.49 4.74 27.77
CA SER A 27 -0.05 5.29 29.02
C SER A 27 -1.34 4.60 29.51
N ASP A 28 -2.08 3.94 28.62
CA ASP A 28 -3.32 3.23 28.96
C ASP A 28 -3.07 1.79 29.49
N SER A 29 -1.82 1.39 29.72
CA SER A 29 -1.43 0.03 30.10
C SER A 29 -1.70 -0.29 31.58
N GLU A 30 -2.79 0.20 32.16
CA GLU A 30 -3.23 -0.18 33.53
C GLU A 30 -3.71 -1.63 33.65
N ALA A 31 -3.62 -2.45 32.60
CA ALA A 31 -4.01 -3.85 32.66
C ALA A 31 -2.86 -4.76 32.20
N LEU A 32 -2.13 -5.31 33.18
CA LEU A 32 -1.39 -6.57 33.12
C LEU A 32 -2.32 -7.76 32.83
N ASP A 33 -3.14 -7.68 31.77
CA ASP A 33 -3.90 -8.81 31.27
C ASP A 33 -3.33 -9.25 29.91
N SER A 34 -3.16 -10.56 29.77
CA SER A 34 -2.61 -11.29 28.62
C SER A 34 -3.32 -11.06 27.28
N LYS A 35 -4.28 -10.13 27.21
CA LYS A 35 -5.20 -9.88 26.09
C LYS A 35 -4.96 -8.56 25.36
N VAL A 36 -3.90 -7.80 25.67
CA VAL A 36 -3.57 -6.59 24.90
C VAL A 36 -3.12 -7.01 23.48
N PRO A 37 -3.81 -6.54 22.42
CA PRO A 37 -3.43 -6.87 21.05
C PRO A 37 -2.05 -6.28 20.72
N ASN A 38 -1.25 -7.01 19.93
CA ASN A 38 0.04 -6.51 19.47
C ASN A 38 -0.18 -5.34 18.51
N PHE A 39 0.29 -4.16 18.87
CA PHE A 39 0.27 -2.99 18.00
C PHE A 39 1.62 -2.84 17.32
N LEU A 40 1.58 -2.32 16.11
CA LEU A 40 2.74 -1.77 15.44
C LEU A 40 2.68 -0.25 15.52
N ILE A 41 3.84 0.38 15.37
CA ILE A 41 3.96 1.83 15.27
C ILE A 41 4.77 2.19 14.01
N SER A 42 4.23 3.10 13.21
CA SER A 42 4.91 3.61 12.02
C SER A 42 5.98 4.65 12.37
N PRO A 43 6.93 4.95 11.48
CA PRO A 43 7.90 6.03 11.68
C PRO A 43 7.30 7.44 11.81
N LEU A 44 6.01 7.61 11.54
CA LEU A 44 5.27 8.87 11.75
C LEU A 44 4.45 8.87 13.04
N GLY A 45 4.58 7.85 13.88
CA GLY A 45 3.81 7.71 15.11
C GLY A 45 2.41 7.15 14.92
N LEU A 46 2.06 6.61 13.74
CA LEU A 46 0.78 5.93 13.57
C LEU A 46 0.80 4.59 14.31
N ILE A 47 0.00 4.48 15.37
CA ILE A 47 -0.24 3.21 16.07
C ILE A 47 -1.33 2.43 15.32
N LEU A 48 -1.06 1.16 15.00
CA LEU A 48 -1.98 0.33 14.21
C LEU A 48 -1.94 -1.14 14.62
N ASN A 49 -3.09 -1.80 14.52
CA ASN A 49 -3.23 -3.26 14.63
C ASN A 49 -3.87 -3.88 13.37
N ARG A 50 -4.76 -3.13 12.73
CA ARG A 50 -5.46 -3.50 11.50
C ARG A 50 -5.22 -2.44 10.44
N VAL A 51 -5.11 -2.87 9.19
CA VAL A 51 -4.91 -2.01 8.04
C VAL A 51 -5.98 -2.26 6.99
N PHE A 52 -6.34 -1.20 6.26
CA PHE A 52 -7.15 -1.26 5.06
C PHE A 52 -6.30 -0.75 3.89
N VAL A 53 -6.00 -1.65 2.95
CA VAL A 53 -5.12 -1.39 1.82
C VAL A 53 -5.85 -1.65 0.51
N VAL A 54 -5.56 -0.85 -0.51
CA VAL A 54 -6.06 -1.08 -1.87
C VAL A 54 -4.88 -0.98 -2.82
N GLY A 55 -4.74 -1.95 -3.72
CA GLY A 55 -3.61 -2.01 -4.64
C GLY A 55 -3.74 -3.14 -5.65
N VAL A 56 -2.66 -3.36 -6.39
CA VAL A 56 -2.60 -4.39 -7.44
C VAL A 56 -1.93 -5.64 -6.88
N VAL A 57 -2.60 -6.79 -6.94
CA VAL A 57 -1.93 -8.07 -6.70
C VAL A 57 -1.08 -8.39 -7.91
N THR A 58 0.24 -8.47 -7.76
CA THR A 58 1.17 -8.78 -8.86
C THR A 58 1.74 -10.20 -8.77
N GLU A 59 1.78 -10.76 -7.56
CA GLU A 59 2.29 -12.10 -7.27
C GLU A 59 1.34 -12.78 -6.28
N LEU A 60 1.06 -14.06 -6.52
CA LEU A 60 0.24 -14.89 -5.66
C LEU A 60 0.72 -16.34 -5.72
N ASP A 61 1.27 -16.81 -4.60
CA ASP A 61 1.84 -18.15 -4.48
C ASP A 61 1.14 -18.94 -3.37
N ASN A 62 0.88 -20.23 -3.60
CA ASN A 62 0.52 -21.15 -2.53
C ASN A 62 1.82 -21.79 -1.99
N ILE A 63 2.21 -21.39 -0.79
CA ILE A 63 3.45 -21.80 -0.13
C ILE A 63 3.22 -22.91 0.91
N GLY A 64 1.99 -23.37 1.09
CA GLY A 64 1.66 -24.40 2.08
C GLY A 64 2.01 -25.81 1.59
N THR A 65 2.69 -26.59 2.43
CA THR A 65 3.05 -27.99 2.14
C THR A 65 1.99 -29.00 2.57
N GLN A 66 1.18 -28.67 3.58
CA GLN A 66 0.13 -29.54 4.15
C GLN A 66 -1.22 -28.80 4.34
N GLY A 67 -1.46 -27.72 3.59
CA GLY A 67 -2.69 -26.93 3.65
C GLY A 67 -2.60 -25.70 2.75
N GLU A 68 -3.70 -25.00 2.55
CA GLU A 68 -3.70 -23.74 1.81
C GLU A 68 -3.02 -22.65 2.63
N MET A 69 -1.90 -22.13 2.12
CA MET A 69 -1.24 -20.96 2.66
C MET A 69 -0.83 -20.06 1.51
N TRP A 70 -1.58 -19.00 1.30
CA TRP A 70 -1.36 -18.03 0.25
C TRP A 70 -0.40 -16.94 0.73
N LYS A 71 0.57 -16.62 -0.13
CA LYS A 71 1.41 -15.43 -0.02
C LYS A 71 1.10 -14.54 -1.23
N ALA A 72 0.61 -13.33 -0.97
CA ALA A 72 0.30 -12.36 -2.00
C ALA A 72 1.19 -11.11 -1.86
N ARG A 73 1.51 -10.49 -2.99
CA ARG A 73 2.18 -9.19 -3.05
C ARG A 73 1.21 -8.16 -3.60
N ILE A 74 0.80 -7.21 -2.76
CA ILE A 74 -0.09 -6.10 -3.14
C ILE A 74 0.75 -4.85 -3.32
N VAL A 75 0.78 -4.29 -4.52
CA VAL A 75 1.57 -3.11 -4.87
C VAL A 75 0.73 -1.85 -4.75
N ASP A 76 1.30 -0.83 -4.12
CA ASP A 76 0.81 0.54 -4.12
C ASP A 76 1.88 1.49 -4.70
N PRO A 77 1.61 2.79 -4.87
CA PRO A 77 2.58 3.70 -5.48
C PRO A 77 3.90 3.88 -4.72
N THR A 78 3.99 3.43 -3.47
CA THR A 78 5.15 3.61 -2.60
C THR A 78 5.97 2.33 -2.40
N GLY A 79 5.41 1.16 -2.72
CA GLY A 79 6.04 -0.13 -2.48
C GLY A 79 5.06 -1.28 -2.58
N ALA A 80 5.31 -2.35 -1.81
CA ALA A 80 4.42 -3.50 -1.79
C ALA A 80 4.18 -4.04 -0.38
N PHE A 81 2.95 -4.44 -0.11
CA PHE A 81 2.58 -5.19 1.07
C PHE A 81 2.81 -6.69 0.84
N THR A 82 3.41 -7.36 1.83
CA THR A 82 3.42 -8.82 1.90
C THR A 82 2.20 -9.28 2.69
N VAL A 83 1.37 -10.11 2.09
CA VAL A 83 0.12 -10.59 2.68
C VAL A 83 0.12 -12.11 2.78
N TYR A 84 -0.39 -12.62 3.91
CA TYR A 84 -0.59 -14.04 4.14
C TYR A 84 -2.06 -14.34 4.45
N ALA A 85 -2.58 -15.41 3.85
CA ALA A 85 -3.86 -16.02 4.21
C ALA A 85 -3.67 -17.52 4.36
N GLY A 86 -3.92 -18.06 5.56
CA GLY A 86 -3.86 -19.49 5.80
C GLY A 86 -5.25 -20.10 5.99
N GLN A 87 -5.29 -21.41 6.24
CA GLN A 87 -6.51 -22.18 6.53
C GLN A 87 -7.40 -21.62 7.64
N TYR A 88 -6.85 -20.85 8.58
CA TYR A 88 -7.61 -20.21 9.67
C TYR A 88 -8.24 -18.88 9.27
N GLN A 89 -8.07 -18.45 8.02
CA GLN A 89 -8.67 -17.28 7.39
C GLN A 89 -9.45 -17.75 6.16
N PRO A 90 -10.56 -18.49 6.35
CA PRO A 90 -11.22 -19.21 5.25
C PRO A 90 -11.71 -18.28 4.13
N GLU A 91 -12.27 -17.12 4.49
CA GLU A 91 -12.75 -16.13 3.51
C GLU A 91 -11.60 -15.62 2.62
N ALA A 92 -10.50 -15.18 3.22
CA ALA A 92 -9.33 -14.72 2.48
C ALA A 92 -8.65 -15.85 1.68
N SER A 93 -8.58 -17.08 2.21
CA SER A 93 -7.99 -18.23 1.50
C SER A 93 -8.78 -18.58 0.24
N ILE A 94 -10.12 -18.60 0.33
CA ILE A 94 -11.02 -18.85 -0.80
C ILE A 94 -10.92 -17.72 -1.83
N PHE A 95 -10.86 -16.47 -1.37
CA PHE A 95 -10.65 -15.33 -2.24
C PHE A 95 -9.37 -15.48 -3.06
N PHE A 96 -8.24 -15.75 -2.41
CA PHE A 96 -6.97 -15.91 -3.11
C PHE A 96 -6.92 -17.14 -4.01
N SER A 97 -7.53 -18.27 -3.64
CA SER A 97 -7.52 -19.46 -4.50
C SER A 97 -8.26 -19.28 -5.83
N THR A 98 -9.13 -18.28 -5.92
CA THR A 98 -9.93 -17.97 -7.11
C THR A 98 -9.46 -16.69 -7.84
N LEU A 99 -8.57 -15.91 -7.23
CA LEU A 99 -8.10 -14.64 -7.76
C LEU A 99 -7.23 -14.84 -9.00
N LYS A 100 -7.54 -14.10 -10.07
CA LYS A 100 -6.70 -14.05 -11.27
C LYS A 100 -5.75 -12.88 -11.16
N VAL A 101 -4.45 -13.15 -11.19
CA VAL A 101 -3.40 -12.13 -11.13
C VAL A 101 -3.03 -11.70 -12.56
N PRO A 102 -2.82 -10.38 -12.82
CA PRO A 102 -2.99 -9.26 -11.87
C PRO A 102 -4.46 -8.85 -11.66
N ALA A 103 -4.77 -8.30 -10.49
CA ALA A 103 -6.08 -7.72 -10.18
C ALA A 103 -5.98 -6.60 -9.15
N PHE A 104 -6.86 -5.60 -9.25
CA PHE A 104 -7.07 -4.61 -8.20
C PHE A 104 -7.87 -5.23 -7.05
N ILE A 105 -7.37 -5.11 -5.82
CA ILE A 105 -8.09 -5.62 -4.65
C ILE A 105 -8.09 -4.59 -3.52
N ALA A 106 -9.17 -4.59 -2.74
CA ALA A 106 -9.24 -3.98 -1.43
C ALA A 106 -9.12 -5.08 -0.37
N LEU A 107 -8.28 -4.86 0.64
CA LEU A 107 -7.99 -5.84 1.69
C LEU A 107 -8.01 -5.20 3.07
N THR A 108 -8.69 -5.87 4.00
CA THR A 108 -8.57 -5.60 5.44
C THR A 108 -7.80 -6.75 6.09
N GLY A 109 -6.85 -6.42 6.96
CA GLY A 109 -6.09 -7.45 7.67
C GLY A 109 -5.37 -6.95 8.91
N LYS A 110 -4.84 -7.90 9.68
CA LYS A 110 -4.04 -7.62 10.88
C LYS A 110 -2.58 -7.43 10.52
N ALA A 111 -2.00 -6.34 10.97
CA ALA A 111 -0.57 -6.11 10.87
C ALA A 111 0.17 -7.07 11.80
N ARG A 112 1.26 -7.67 11.30
CA ARG A 112 2.11 -8.60 12.04
C ARG A 112 3.56 -8.34 11.70
N ILE A 113 4.41 -8.48 12.70
CA ILE A 113 5.83 -8.67 12.49
C ILE A 113 6.10 -10.17 12.55
N TYR A 114 6.90 -10.63 11.60
CA TYR A 114 7.37 -12.01 11.51
C TYR A 114 8.89 -11.99 11.36
N GLU A 115 9.56 -12.80 12.18
CA GLU A 115 11.01 -12.97 12.17
C GLU A 115 11.31 -14.46 11.94
N PRO A 116 11.51 -14.89 10.68
CA PRO A 116 11.82 -16.29 10.37
C PRO A 116 13.21 -16.69 10.88
N GLU A 117 14.17 -15.77 10.80
CA GLU A 117 15.55 -15.95 11.23
C GLU A 117 15.99 -14.76 12.09
N PRO A 118 16.87 -14.95 13.09
CA PRO A 118 17.37 -13.86 13.91
C PRO A 118 17.94 -12.70 13.06
N GLY A 119 17.35 -11.51 13.21
CA GLY A 119 17.74 -10.31 12.47
C GLY A 119 16.98 -10.06 11.16
N SER A 120 16.04 -10.93 10.79
CA SER A 120 15.21 -10.78 9.58
C SER A 120 13.78 -10.37 9.93
N VAL A 121 13.59 -9.11 10.32
CA VAL A 121 12.26 -8.61 10.71
C VAL A 121 11.46 -8.19 9.48
N PHE A 122 10.34 -8.88 9.21
CA PHE A 122 9.43 -8.55 8.13
C PHE A 122 8.06 -8.12 8.66
N VAL A 123 7.54 -7.00 8.16
CA VAL A 123 6.16 -6.58 8.41
C VAL A 123 5.24 -7.19 7.34
N SER A 124 4.16 -7.82 7.78
CA SER A 124 3.19 -8.48 6.90
C SER A 124 1.75 -8.24 7.35
N ILE A 125 0.81 -8.46 6.43
CA ILE A 125 -0.62 -8.41 6.71
C ILE A 125 -1.15 -9.83 6.73
N ARG A 126 -1.76 -10.23 7.85
CA ARG A 126 -2.63 -11.41 7.87
C ARG A 126 -4.00 -10.99 7.35
N ALA A 127 -4.35 -11.45 6.17
CA ALA A 127 -5.63 -11.11 5.53
C ALA A 127 -6.81 -11.55 6.40
N GLU A 128 -7.81 -10.69 6.54
CA GLU A 128 -9.09 -11.04 7.14
C GLU A 128 -10.14 -11.16 6.04
N GLU A 129 -10.25 -10.13 5.20
CA GLU A 129 -11.23 -10.02 4.13
C GLU A 129 -10.59 -9.31 2.94
N ALA A 130 -10.93 -9.74 1.72
CA ALA A 130 -10.47 -9.12 0.50
C ALA A 130 -11.55 -9.20 -0.60
N ASN A 131 -11.60 -8.18 -1.45
CA ASN A 131 -12.55 -8.09 -2.56
C ASN A 131 -11.85 -7.51 -3.79
N VAL A 132 -12.24 -7.95 -4.99
CA VAL A 132 -11.82 -7.31 -6.24
C VAL A 132 -12.48 -5.95 -6.33
N VAL A 133 -11.70 -4.94 -6.74
CA VAL A 133 -12.17 -3.57 -6.96
C VAL A 133 -11.70 -3.08 -8.32
N ASP A 134 -12.02 -1.85 -8.68
CA ASP A 134 -11.56 -1.21 -9.91
C ASP A 134 -10.46 -0.16 -9.62
N GLU A 135 -10.00 0.45 -10.71
CA GLU A 135 -9.00 1.50 -10.67
C GLU A 135 -9.48 2.75 -9.90
N GLU A 136 -10.76 3.10 -10.02
CA GLU A 136 -11.33 4.29 -9.38
C GLU A 136 -11.27 4.17 -7.85
N ILE A 137 -11.67 3.01 -7.31
CA ILE A 137 -11.58 2.71 -5.89
C ILE A 137 -10.12 2.74 -5.42
N ARG A 138 -9.19 2.19 -6.22
CA ARG A 138 -7.76 2.25 -5.90
C ARG A 138 -7.24 3.68 -5.89
N ASN A 139 -7.58 4.49 -6.90
CA ASN A 139 -7.17 5.89 -6.99
C ASN A 139 -7.70 6.70 -5.80
N ARG A 140 -8.97 6.48 -5.45
CA ARG A 140 -9.59 7.12 -4.28
C ARG A 140 -8.87 6.75 -2.99
N TRP A 141 -8.53 5.46 -2.81
CA TRP A 141 -7.75 5.03 -1.64
C TRP A 141 -6.37 5.69 -1.58
N VAL A 142 -5.68 5.84 -2.72
CA VAL A 142 -4.38 6.53 -2.77
C VAL A 142 -4.51 7.99 -2.32
N VAL A 143 -5.53 8.71 -2.76
CA VAL A 143 -5.78 10.11 -2.34
C VAL A 143 -6.09 10.18 -0.85
N ASP A 144 -7.09 9.42 -0.37
CA ASP A 144 -7.49 9.45 1.04
C ASP A 144 -6.32 9.04 1.97
N THR A 145 -5.46 8.11 1.52
CA THR A 145 -4.27 7.69 2.26
C THR A 145 -3.19 8.78 2.24
N ALA A 146 -2.99 9.45 1.10
CA ALA A 146 -2.05 10.56 0.99
C ALA A 146 -2.43 11.75 1.86
N GLU A 147 -3.71 12.14 1.90
CA GLU A 147 -4.20 13.19 2.80
C GLU A 147 -3.86 12.85 4.26
N GLN A 148 -4.24 11.64 4.72
CA GLN A 148 -3.96 11.21 6.09
C GLN A 148 -2.46 11.12 6.39
N THR A 149 -1.63 10.66 5.45
CA THR A 149 -0.17 10.61 5.64
C THR A 149 0.44 12.00 5.65
N VAL A 150 -0.06 12.95 4.84
CA VAL A 150 0.41 14.34 4.84
C VAL A 150 0.05 15.03 6.16
N ASP A 151 -1.16 14.84 6.69
CA ASP A 151 -1.55 15.38 7.98
C ASP A 151 -0.62 14.87 9.10
N ARG A 152 -0.32 13.56 9.10
CA ARG A 152 0.67 12.98 10.02
C ARG A 152 2.06 13.57 9.83
N LEU A 153 2.51 13.76 8.58
CA LEU A 153 3.82 14.37 8.29
C LEU A 153 3.92 15.81 8.78
N VAL A 154 2.84 16.58 8.71
CA VAL A 154 2.78 17.96 9.23
C VAL A 154 2.88 17.93 10.75
N ALA A 155 2.03 17.15 11.43
CA ALA A 155 2.06 17.00 12.88
C ALA A 155 3.44 16.54 13.38
N PHE A 156 4.05 15.57 12.68
CA PHE A 156 5.37 15.04 13.00
C PHE A 156 6.47 16.09 12.81
N SER A 157 6.40 16.90 11.76
CA SER A 157 7.38 17.96 11.52
C SER A 157 7.27 19.09 12.55
N ASP A 158 6.04 19.44 12.95
CA ASP A 158 5.76 20.42 14.00
C ASP A 158 6.28 19.93 15.36
N ALA A 159 6.02 18.68 15.70
CA ALA A 159 6.57 18.02 16.89
C ALA A 159 8.11 18.11 16.93
N LEU A 160 8.78 17.73 15.82
CA LEU A 160 10.23 17.77 15.72
C LEU A 160 10.79 19.20 15.85
N ALA A 161 10.11 20.19 15.25
CA ALA A 161 10.54 21.59 15.30
C ALA A 161 10.29 22.25 16.67
N SER A 162 9.32 21.76 17.44
CA SER A 162 9.00 22.29 18.77
C SER A 162 10.13 22.07 19.79
N GLY A 163 10.87 20.97 19.66
CA GLY A 163 11.88 20.56 20.65
C GLY A 163 11.30 20.02 21.95
N TYR A 164 9.98 19.84 22.06
CA TYR A 164 9.34 19.23 23.22
C TYR A 164 9.48 17.71 23.20
N HIS A 165 9.40 17.10 24.39
CA HIS A 165 9.51 15.64 24.57
C HIS A 165 8.49 15.12 25.60
N GLY A 166 8.21 13.82 25.56
CA GLY A 166 7.38 13.15 26.56
C GLY A 166 5.97 13.75 26.67
N GLU A 167 5.50 13.97 27.91
CA GLU A 167 4.16 14.53 28.16
C GLU A 167 3.99 15.95 27.62
N GLU A 168 5.02 16.80 27.75
CA GLU A 168 4.97 18.19 27.25
C GLU A 168 4.68 18.22 25.74
N LEU A 169 5.31 17.32 24.98
CA LEU A 169 5.04 17.19 23.56
C LEU A 169 3.61 16.69 23.27
N ARG A 170 3.11 15.75 24.08
CA ARG A 170 1.74 15.24 23.90
C ARG A 170 0.70 16.33 24.12
N GLU A 171 0.84 17.08 25.21
CA GLU A 171 -0.02 18.21 25.53
C GLU A 171 0.02 19.27 24.41
N TYR A 172 1.22 19.65 23.97
CA TYR A 172 1.42 20.59 22.84
C TYR A 172 0.68 20.15 21.57
N LEU A 173 0.77 18.88 21.20
CA LEU A 173 0.10 18.36 19.99
C LEU A 173 -1.42 18.31 20.15
N ILE A 174 -1.92 17.91 21.33
CA ILE A 174 -3.36 17.84 21.61
C ILE A 174 -3.99 19.23 21.55
N GLU A 175 -3.33 20.26 22.10
CA GLU A 175 -3.79 21.66 22.03
C GLU A 175 -3.92 22.17 20.58
N ARG A 176 -3.15 21.60 19.66
CA ARG A 176 -3.20 21.90 18.21
C ARG A 176 -4.19 21.03 17.44
N GLY A 177 -4.99 20.24 18.14
CA GLY A 177 -6.05 19.41 17.56
C GLY A 177 -5.58 18.05 17.05
N ILE A 178 -4.35 17.64 17.37
CA ILE A 178 -3.87 16.29 17.06
C ILE A 178 -4.53 15.30 18.02
N SER A 179 -4.95 14.13 17.51
CA SER A 179 -5.59 13.12 18.35
C SER A 179 -4.62 12.61 19.42
N SER A 180 -5.16 12.29 20.60
CA SER A 180 -4.38 11.72 21.72
C SER A 180 -3.56 10.48 21.32
N GLU A 181 -4.13 9.58 20.49
CA GLU A 181 -3.44 8.40 19.97
C GLU A 181 -2.22 8.77 19.09
N LEU A 182 -2.37 9.74 18.19
CA LEU A 182 -1.29 10.16 17.31
C LEU A 182 -0.23 10.97 18.08
N ALA A 183 -0.63 11.84 19.00
CA ALA A 183 0.28 12.59 19.86
C ALA A 183 1.15 11.65 20.71
N GLN A 184 0.54 10.61 21.29
CA GLN A 184 1.27 9.54 21.98
C GLN A 184 2.26 8.83 21.06
N GLY A 185 1.82 8.39 19.88
CA GLY A 185 2.69 7.69 18.95
C GLY A 185 3.85 8.55 18.45
N ILE A 186 3.63 9.83 18.16
CA ILE A 186 4.69 10.77 17.77
C ILE A 186 5.70 10.94 18.93
N SER A 187 5.23 11.11 20.16
CA SER A 187 6.09 11.19 21.35
C SER A 187 6.98 9.96 21.48
N ILE A 188 6.43 8.75 21.36
CA ILE A 188 7.17 7.48 21.44
C ILE A 188 8.20 7.36 20.32
N VAL A 189 7.86 7.81 19.11
CA VAL A 189 8.78 7.74 17.97
C VAL A 189 9.96 8.70 18.13
N LEU A 190 9.70 9.92 18.58
CA LEU A 190 10.73 10.96 18.74
C LEU A 190 11.67 10.74 19.93
N GLU A 191 11.34 9.85 20.87
CA GLU A 191 12.29 9.37 21.88
C GLU A 191 13.42 8.52 21.30
N LYS A 192 13.24 7.99 20.08
CA LYS A 192 14.25 7.21 19.35
C LYS A 192 14.74 8.01 18.14
N ASP A 193 15.92 7.69 17.61
CA ASP A 193 16.42 8.35 16.40
C ASP A 193 15.51 8.10 15.20
N VAL A 194 15.15 9.19 14.51
CA VAL A 194 14.28 9.15 13.33
C VAL A 194 15.07 9.48 12.08
N SER A 195 14.96 8.62 11.08
CA SER A 195 15.60 8.83 9.78
C SER A 195 14.91 9.95 9.00
N GLN A 196 15.57 11.11 8.90
CA GLN A 196 15.13 12.21 8.03
C GLN A 196 15.08 11.81 6.55
N GLU A 197 16.00 10.94 6.13
CA GLU A 197 16.02 10.39 4.76
C GLU A 197 14.77 9.56 4.48
N PHE A 198 14.29 8.76 5.44
CA PHE A 198 13.04 8.02 5.29
C PHE A 198 11.86 8.96 5.03
N ILE A 199 11.73 10.04 5.80
CA ILE A 199 10.65 11.03 5.66
C ILE A 199 10.68 11.68 4.28
N LYS A 200 11.87 12.07 3.80
CA LYS A 200 12.07 12.66 2.48
C LYS A 200 11.69 11.69 1.36
N LEU A 201 12.11 10.42 1.46
CA LEU A 201 11.81 9.39 0.48
C LEU A 201 10.31 9.04 0.47
N LEU A 202 9.67 8.98 1.64
CA LEU A 202 8.23 8.76 1.75
C LEU A 202 7.45 9.90 1.09
N ARG A 203 7.78 11.17 1.38
CA ARG A 203 7.18 12.35 0.72
C ARG A 203 7.33 12.29 -0.80
N THR A 204 8.51 11.93 -1.27
CA THR A 204 8.79 11.82 -2.71
C THR A 204 7.95 10.71 -3.34
N SER A 205 7.89 9.54 -2.72
CA SER A 205 7.12 8.39 -3.23
C SER A 205 5.62 8.71 -3.32
N ILE A 206 5.05 9.36 -2.29
CA ILE A 206 3.65 9.78 -2.27
C ILE A 206 3.37 10.80 -3.37
N ARG A 207 4.26 11.79 -3.54
CA ARG A 207 4.10 12.81 -4.58
C ARG A 207 4.11 12.21 -5.98
N GLU A 208 5.06 11.32 -6.27
CA GLU A 208 5.12 10.67 -7.58
C GLU A 208 3.91 9.74 -7.78
N GLY A 209 3.47 9.04 -6.74
CA GLY A 209 2.26 8.24 -6.77
C GLY A 209 1.00 9.05 -7.08
N LEU A 210 0.85 10.24 -6.49
CA LEU A 210 -0.27 11.14 -6.77
C LEU A 210 -0.22 11.74 -8.19
N LYS A 211 0.97 12.11 -8.68
CA LYS A 211 1.14 12.60 -10.07
C LYS A 211 0.80 11.55 -11.11
N ALA A 212 0.99 10.28 -10.77
CA ALA A 212 0.71 9.17 -11.66
C ALA A 212 -0.79 8.84 -11.77
N LEU A 213 -1.63 9.42 -10.91
CA LEU A 213 -3.07 9.27 -11.00
C LEU A 213 -3.61 10.14 -12.14
N ASP A 214 -4.18 9.48 -13.14
CA ASP A 214 -4.84 10.12 -14.28
C ASP A 214 -6.28 10.50 -13.89
N PHE A 215 -6.45 11.65 -13.21
CA PHE A 215 -7.78 12.17 -12.86
C PHE A 215 -8.47 12.84 -14.05
N ASP A 216 -7.69 13.33 -14.99
CA ASP A 216 -8.15 13.98 -16.21
C ASP A 216 -8.15 12.96 -17.34
N GLY A 217 -9.02 11.95 -17.28
CA GLY A 217 -9.22 11.00 -18.37
C GLY A 217 -9.22 11.75 -19.71
N GLY A 218 -8.11 11.64 -20.45
CA GLY A 218 -7.59 12.69 -21.32
C GLY A 218 -8.65 13.44 -22.12
N ALA A 219 -8.70 14.77 -22.00
CA ALA A 219 -9.59 15.59 -22.81
C ALA A 219 -9.33 15.35 -24.32
N GLY A 220 -10.34 14.84 -25.04
CA GLY A 220 -10.36 14.74 -26.51
C GLY A 220 -9.63 13.53 -27.10
N ALA A 221 -9.10 13.65 -28.33
CA ALA A 221 -8.52 12.58 -29.17
C ALA A 221 -7.47 11.66 -28.52
N LYS A 222 -6.92 12.04 -27.35
CA LYS A 222 -6.07 11.17 -26.52
C LYS A 222 -6.85 10.04 -25.84
N ALA A 223 -8.12 10.25 -25.49
CA ALA A 223 -8.99 9.19 -24.94
C ALA A 223 -9.26 8.08 -25.96
N ASP A 224 -9.59 8.44 -27.21
CA ASP A 224 -9.82 7.46 -28.28
C ASP A 224 -8.56 6.63 -28.59
N GLN A 225 -7.38 7.27 -28.57
CA GLN A 225 -6.11 6.59 -28.75
C GLN A 225 -5.74 5.71 -27.54
N LYS A 226 -6.04 6.14 -26.31
CA LYS A 226 -5.87 5.35 -25.08
C LYS A 226 -6.77 4.11 -25.11
N GLU A 227 -8.04 4.27 -25.48
CA GLU A 227 -9.01 3.17 -25.62
C GLU A 227 -8.51 2.15 -26.64
N PHE A 228 -8.05 2.61 -27.81
CA PHE A 228 -7.52 1.71 -28.84
C PHE A 228 -6.26 0.96 -28.36
N VAL A 229 -5.31 1.64 -27.71
CA VAL A 229 -4.11 1.00 -27.15
C VAL A 229 -4.49 -0.05 -26.11
N LEU A 230 -5.49 0.24 -25.26
CA LEU A 230 -6.02 -0.71 -24.28
C LEU A 230 -6.69 -1.92 -24.94
N GLU A 231 -7.51 -1.72 -25.96
CA GLU A 231 -8.13 -2.80 -26.72
C GLU A 231 -7.07 -3.68 -27.39
N LEU A 232 -6.06 -3.08 -28.02
CA LEU A 232 -4.97 -3.81 -28.64
C LEU A 232 -4.17 -4.63 -27.63
N LEU A 233 -3.90 -4.07 -26.44
CA LEU A 233 -3.26 -4.81 -25.36
C LEU A 233 -4.12 -5.98 -24.86
N LYS A 234 -5.44 -5.83 -24.80
CA LYS A 234 -6.36 -6.93 -24.44
C LYS A 234 -6.36 -8.02 -25.50
N GLU A 235 -6.38 -7.64 -26.79
CA GLU A 235 -6.32 -8.57 -27.92
C GLU A 235 -5.02 -9.38 -27.92
N MET A 236 -3.88 -8.73 -27.68
CA MET A 236 -2.56 -9.37 -27.73
C MET A 236 -2.16 -10.04 -26.41
N GLY A 237 -2.66 -9.56 -25.26
CA GLY A 237 -2.09 -9.77 -23.92
C GLY A 237 -2.25 -11.15 -23.31
N GLY A 238 -3.29 -11.90 -23.70
CA GLY A 238 -3.55 -13.25 -23.18
C GLY A 238 -3.29 -13.40 -21.67
N SER A 239 -2.83 -14.58 -21.24
CA SER A 239 -2.46 -14.83 -19.84
C SER A 239 -1.00 -14.49 -19.51
N LYS A 240 -0.14 -14.24 -20.52
CA LYS A 240 1.32 -14.10 -20.35
C LYS A 240 1.83 -12.67 -20.49
N GLY A 241 0.99 -11.73 -20.91
CA GLY A 241 1.42 -10.39 -21.32
C GLY A 241 1.88 -10.35 -22.78
N VAL A 242 2.17 -9.15 -23.26
CA VAL A 242 2.65 -8.87 -24.62
C VAL A 242 4.12 -8.48 -24.58
N ASP A 243 4.91 -8.95 -25.53
CA ASP A 243 6.24 -8.40 -25.78
C ASP A 243 6.12 -6.94 -26.27
N TYR A 244 6.81 -6.02 -25.59
CA TYR A 244 6.69 -4.58 -25.83
C TYR A 244 7.09 -4.22 -27.26
N ALA A 245 8.17 -4.80 -27.80
CA ALA A 245 8.61 -4.49 -29.16
C ALA A 245 7.60 -5.01 -30.20
N ALA A 246 7.03 -6.19 -29.99
CA ALA A 246 5.98 -6.72 -30.84
C ALA A 246 4.69 -5.87 -30.77
N PHE A 247 4.32 -5.43 -29.58
CA PHE A 247 3.17 -4.54 -29.35
C PHE A 247 3.34 -3.21 -30.09
N MET A 248 4.49 -2.55 -29.92
CA MET A 248 4.81 -1.29 -30.59
C MET A 248 4.69 -1.41 -32.11
N LYS A 249 5.25 -2.49 -32.68
CA LYS A 249 5.19 -2.74 -34.12
C LYS A 249 3.76 -2.91 -34.63
N GLU A 250 2.92 -3.63 -33.89
CA GLU A 250 1.51 -3.84 -34.25
C GLU A 250 0.70 -2.54 -34.13
N ALA A 251 0.91 -1.76 -33.05
CA ALA A 251 0.22 -0.49 -32.85
C ALA A 251 0.54 0.53 -33.97
N VAL A 252 1.82 0.60 -34.37
CA VAL A 252 2.25 1.45 -35.50
C VAL A 252 1.69 0.93 -36.83
N ALA A 253 1.64 -0.39 -37.04
CA ALA A 253 1.02 -0.98 -38.23
C ALA A 253 -0.49 -0.66 -38.33
N ARG A 254 -1.16 -0.47 -37.19
CA ARG A 254 -2.57 -0.04 -37.11
C ARG A 254 -2.76 1.48 -37.14
N GLY A 255 -1.68 2.24 -37.38
CA GLY A 255 -1.74 3.68 -37.65
C GLY A 255 -1.61 4.58 -36.42
N ILE A 256 -1.25 4.04 -35.26
CA ILE A 256 -0.96 4.88 -34.09
C ILE A 256 0.51 5.32 -34.13
N PRO A 257 0.81 6.63 -33.99
CA PRO A 257 2.18 7.10 -33.89
C PRO A 257 2.90 6.47 -32.69
N GLU A 258 4.16 6.07 -32.88
CA GLU A 258 4.99 5.45 -31.85
C GLU A 258 4.98 6.26 -30.53
N GLN A 259 5.15 7.57 -30.62
CA GLN A 259 5.14 8.49 -29.48
C GLN A 259 3.85 8.44 -28.66
N VAL A 260 2.70 8.25 -29.32
CA VAL A 260 1.41 8.13 -28.66
C VAL A 260 1.33 6.80 -27.90
N VAL A 261 1.79 5.71 -28.52
CA VAL A 261 1.81 4.39 -27.88
C VAL A 261 2.72 4.43 -26.64
N GLU A 262 3.91 5.01 -26.75
CA GLU A 262 4.83 5.17 -25.61
C GLU A 262 4.21 6.02 -24.48
N GLU A 263 3.56 7.15 -24.83
CA GLU A 263 2.89 8.01 -23.86
C GLU A 263 1.77 7.26 -23.14
N VAL A 264 0.92 6.54 -23.88
CA VAL A 264 -0.18 5.76 -23.29
C VAL A 264 0.37 4.64 -22.42
N ILE A 265 1.31 3.82 -22.89
CA ILE A 265 1.89 2.74 -22.08
C ILE A 265 2.52 3.28 -20.81
N ARG A 266 3.23 4.40 -20.90
CA ARG A 266 3.81 5.07 -19.72
C ARG A 266 2.71 5.48 -18.72
N ILE A 267 1.61 6.06 -19.20
CA ILE A 267 0.45 6.42 -18.34
C ILE A 267 -0.16 5.16 -17.71
N LEU A 268 -0.36 4.08 -18.47
CA LEU A 268 -0.92 2.83 -17.94
C LEU A 268 0.00 2.21 -16.88
N LEU A 269 1.31 2.23 -17.09
CA LEU A 269 2.31 1.72 -16.14
C LEU A 269 2.37 2.59 -14.88
N SER A 270 2.43 3.91 -15.02
CA SER A 270 2.44 4.82 -13.86
C SER A 270 1.14 4.75 -13.08
N GLY A 271 0.02 4.65 -13.81
CA GLY A 271 -1.30 4.43 -13.28
C GLY A 271 -1.48 3.02 -12.72
N GLY A 272 -0.57 2.06 -12.91
CA GLY A 272 -0.75 0.68 -12.41
C GLY A 272 -1.88 -0.09 -13.10
N GLN A 273 -2.40 0.40 -14.23
CA GLN A 273 -3.29 -0.34 -15.13
C GLN A 273 -2.51 -1.36 -15.97
N CYS A 274 -1.20 -1.15 -16.11
CA CYS A 274 -0.24 -2.11 -16.65
C CYS A 274 0.85 -2.39 -15.61
N TYR A 275 1.46 -3.57 -15.70
CA TYR A 275 2.69 -3.89 -15.00
C TYR A 275 3.65 -4.69 -15.90
N GLU A 276 4.94 -4.65 -15.56
CA GLU A 276 6.01 -5.32 -16.30
C GLU A 276 6.52 -6.52 -15.48
N PRO A 277 5.93 -7.73 -15.61
CA PRO A 277 6.37 -8.91 -14.88
C PRO A 277 7.81 -9.35 -15.19
N LYS A 278 8.28 -9.05 -16.41
CA LYS A 278 9.64 -9.32 -16.88
C LYS A 278 10.03 -8.19 -17.83
N ILE A 279 11.32 -7.86 -17.86
CA ILE A 279 11.85 -6.83 -18.77
C ILE A 279 11.38 -7.12 -20.21
N GLY A 280 10.70 -6.15 -20.80
CA GLY A 280 10.14 -6.21 -22.15
C GLY A 280 8.77 -6.88 -22.28
N ILE A 281 8.15 -7.36 -21.18
CA ILE A 281 6.81 -7.95 -21.20
C ILE A 281 5.85 -7.06 -20.42
N ILE A 282 4.83 -6.53 -21.09
CA ILE A 282 3.78 -5.70 -20.48
C ILE A 282 2.49 -6.49 -20.32
N ARG A 283 1.78 -6.29 -19.21
CA ARG A 283 0.50 -6.96 -18.95
C ARG A 283 -0.50 -6.03 -18.30
N LEU A 284 -1.74 -6.07 -18.79
CA LEU A 284 -2.86 -5.32 -18.22
C LEU A 284 -3.30 -5.90 -16.87
N VAL A 285 -3.68 -5.00 -15.97
CA VAL A 285 -4.40 -5.30 -14.73
C VAL A 285 -5.89 -5.39 -15.06
N GLY A 286 -6.49 -6.55 -14.77
CA GLY A 286 -7.86 -6.88 -15.13
C GLY A 286 -8.77 -7.04 -13.93
#